data_AF-A0A9W4T6Q9-F1
#
_entry.id   AF-A0A9W4T6Q9-F1
#
_cell.length_a   1.000
_cell.length_b   1.000
_cell.length_c   1.000
_cell.angle_alpha   90.00
_cell.angle_beta   90.00
_cell.angle_gamma   90.00
#
_symmetry.space_group_name_H-M   'P 1'
#
loop_
_entity.id
_entity.type
_entity.pdbx_description
1 polymer ?
#
loop_
_entity_poly.entity_id
_entity_poly.type
_entity_poly.pdbx_seq_one_letter_code
_entity_poly.pdbx_strand_id
1 'polypeptide(L)'
;MKFTSILTVLLIFIIAIAHAAPVQTKIGTHLRTLGVSFQDSYRDLNSKVKAVEKKYKKKIASFAGEAKEAAAKDGTEVPEFLTTWNDNYHDLSVKYIGISKQMDLKIKKLGDYLKTNS
;
A
#
# COMPACT_ATOMS: atom_id res chain seq x y z
N MET A 1 -17.57 -0.71 -6.75
CA MET A 1 -16.82 -0.45 -8.00
C MET A 1 -16.78 1.05 -8.32
N LYS A 2 -16.10 1.86 -7.51
CA LYS A 2 -15.88 3.31 -7.79
C LYS A 2 -14.47 3.79 -7.46
N PHE A 3 -13.69 3.01 -6.68
CA PHE A 3 -12.33 3.35 -6.29
C PHE A 3 -11.28 2.97 -7.36
N THR A 4 -11.52 1.89 -8.09
CA THR A 4 -10.60 1.41 -9.13
C THR A 4 -10.56 2.34 -10.34
N SER A 5 -11.70 2.90 -10.76
CA SER A 5 -11.77 3.76 -11.95
C SER A 5 -11.00 5.08 -11.82
N ILE A 6 -10.93 5.66 -10.62
CA ILE A 6 -10.20 6.92 -10.40
C ILE A 6 -8.68 6.69 -10.51
N LEU A 7 -8.19 5.57 -9.97
CA LEU A 7 -6.78 5.23 -10.03
C LEU A 7 -6.32 4.91 -11.47
N THR A 8 -7.18 4.27 -12.28
CA THR A 8 -6.86 3.94 -13.67
C THR A 8 -6.86 5.16 -14.58
N VAL A 9 -7.76 6.13 -14.38
CA VAL A 9 -7.80 7.37 -15.19
C VAL A 9 -6.58 8.26 -14.95
N LEU A 10 -6.07 8.31 -13.72
CA LEU A 10 -4.84 9.06 -13.38
C LEU A 10 -3.57 8.46 -14.00
N LEU A 11 -3.58 7.15 -14.28
CA LEU A 11 -2.46 6.41 -14.88
C LEU A 11 -2.33 6.59 -16.40
N ILE A 12 -3.44 6.82 -17.11
CA ILE A 12 -3.46 6.90 -18.58
C ILE A 12 -2.91 8.25 -19.09
N PHE A 13 -3.10 9.34 -18.35
CA PHE A 13 -2.61 10.67 -18.76
C PHE A 13 -1.07 10.82 -18.74
N ILE A 14 -0.35 9.91 -18.09
CA ILE A 14 1.13 9.99 -17.99
C ILE A 14 1.82 9.31 -19.19
N ILE A 15 1.15 8.38 -19.88
CA ILE A 15 1.79 7.53 -20.90
C ILE A 15 1.89 8.22 -22.27
N ALA A 16 1.01 9.18 -22.57
CA ALA A 16 0.93 9.83 -23.89
C ALA A 16 2.06 10.84 -24.20
N ILE A 17 2.81 11.33 -23.20
CA ILE A 17 3.84 12.37 -23.42
C ILE A 17 5.20 11.76 -23.82
N ALA A 18 5.41 10.44 -23.65
CA ALA A 18 6.73 9.82 -23.75
C ALA A 18 7.13 9.28 -25.15
N HIS A 19 6.27 9.34 -26.16
CA HIS A 19 6.48 8.60 -27.42
C HIS A 19 6.97 9.43 -28.61
N ALA A 20 7.43 10.67 -28.41
CA ALA A 20 8.02 11.48 -29.49
C ALA A 20 9.35 12.14 -29.06
N ALA A 21 10.45 11.55 -29.56
CA ALA A 21 11.84 12.01 -29.56
C ALA A 21 12.70 11.84 -28.27
N PRO A 22 13.99 11.43 -28.41
CA PRO A 22 14.94 11.38 -27.31
C PRO A 22 15.47 12.79 -27.05
N VAL A 23 14.66 13.61 -26.40
CA VAL A 23 15.11 14.85 -25.79
C VAL A 23 15.03 14.59 -24.29
N GLN A 24 16.15 14.71 -23.58
CA GLN A 24 16.09 14.89 -22.12
C GLN A 24 15.40 16.24 -21.86
N THR A 25 14.08 16.24 -21.94
CA THR A 25 13.25 17.40 -21.63
C THR A 25 13.30 17.54 -20.13
N LYS A 26 14.13 18.46 -19.66
CA LYS A 26 14.03 18.96 -18.28
C LYS A 26 12.58 19.31 -18.01
N ILE A 27 12.04 18.80 -16.90
CA ILE A 27 10.67 19.09 -16.50
C ILE A 27 10.61 20.53 -16.00
N GLY A 28 9.66 21.30 -16.53
CA GLY A 28 9.45 22.68 -16.10
C GLY A 28 9.11 22.79 -14.60
N THR A 29 9.48 23.91 -13.99
CA THR A 29 9.44 24.13 -12.54
C THR A 29 8.06 23.84 -11.92
N HIS A 30 6.98 24.24 -12.59
CA HIS A 30 5.61 24.00 -12.12
C HIS A 30 5.24 22.51 -12.07
N LEU A 31 5.59 21.75 -13.10
CA LEU A 31 5.31 20.31 -13.15
C LEU A 31 6.15 19.54 -12.14
N ARG A 32 7.39 19.97 -11.92
CA ARG A 32 8.24 19.45 -10.84
C ARG A 32 7.62 19.70 -9.46
N THR A 33 7.20 20.93 -9.17
CA THR A 33 6.56 21.27 -7.89
C THR A 33 5.30 20.42 -7.66
N LEU A 34 4.46 20.26 -8.68
CA LEU A 34 3.30 19.38 -8.63
C LEU A 34 3.72 17.93 -8.35
N GLY A 35 4.71 17.41 -9.08
CA GLY A 35 5.22 16.05 -8.89
C GLY A 35 5.76 15.79 -7.49
N VAL A 36 6.50 16.73 -6.90
CA VAL A 36 6.99 16.64 -5.51
C VAL A 36 5.82 16.62 -4.54
N SER A 37 4.83 17.51 -4.72
CA SER A 37 3.63 17.54 -3.86
C SER A 37 2.86 16.21 -3.87
N PHE A 38 2.68 15.61 -5.04
CA PHE A 38 2.08 14.28 -5.16
C PHE A 38 2.95 13.18 -4.57
N GLN A 39 4.27 13.23 -4.77
CA GLN A 39 5.19 12.26 -4.17
C GLN A 39 5.07 12.26 -2.64
N ASP A 40 5.05 13.44 -2.02
CA ASP A 40 4.92 13.58 -0.56
C ASP A 40 3.54 13.13 -0.07
N SER A 41 2.48 13.48 -0.80
CA SER A 41 1.11 13.03 -0.49
C SER A 41 0.99 11.50 -0.52
N TYR A 42 1.54 10.86 -1.55
CA TYR A 42 1.53 9.40 -1.66
C TYR A 42 2.40 8.74 -0.59
N ARG A 43 3.53 9.35 -0.20
CA ARG A 43 4.36 8.86 0.90
C ARG A 43 3.61 8.89 2.23
N ASP A 44 2.90 9.98 2.52
CA ASP A 44 2.08 10.11 3.75
C ASP A 44 0.96 9.04 3.78
N LEU A 45 0.21 8.90 2.68
CA LEU A 45 -0.85 7.90 2.58
C LEU A 45 -0.30 6.47 2.74
N ASN A 46 0.82 6.14 2.11
CA ASN A 46 1.43 4.82 2.25
C ASN A 46 1.98 4.56 3.67
N SER A 47 2.43 5.61 4.37
CA SER A 47 2.84 5.52 5.78
C SER A 47 1.65 5.16 6.69
N LYS A 48 0.49 5.78 6.46
CA LYS A 48 -0.75 5.47 7.19
C LYS A 48 -1.19 4.02 6.96
N VAL A 49 -1.06 3.53 5.72
CA VAL A 49 -1.30 2.12 5.38
C VAL A 49 -0.39 1.19 6.20
N LYS A 50 0.92 1.46 6.25
CA LYS A 50 1.86 0.67 7.06
C LYS A 50 1.55 0.67 8.56
N ALA A 51 1.05 1.79 9.08
CA ALA A 51 0.62 1.86 10.47
C ALA A 51 -0.56 0.90 10.75
N VAL A 52 -1.50 0.80 9.81
CA VAL A 52 -2.63 -0.15 9.88
C VAL A 52 -2.15 -1.59 9.72
N GLU A 53 -1.24 -1.86 8.79
CA GLU A 53 -0.60 -3.19 8.62
C GLU A 53 0.02 -3.69 9.93
N LYS A 54 0.76 -2.83 10.63
CA LYS A 54 1.38 -3.17 11.92
C LYS A 54 0.33 -3.54 12.98
N LYS A 55 -0.82 -2.86 13.00
CA LYS A 55 -1.93 -3.17 13.91
C LYS A 55 -2.54 -4.54 13.60
N TYR A 56 -2.80 -4.83 12.32
CA TYR A 56 -3.31 -6.15 11.91
C TYR A 56 -2.33 -7.25 12.26
N LYS A 57 -1.03 -7.11 11.93
CA LYS A 57 -0.01 -8.10 12.26
C LYS A 57 0.01 -8.44 13.76
N LYS A 58 -0.10 -7.41 14.62
CA LYS A 58 -0.16 -7.62 16.08
C LYS A 58 -1.41 -8.40 16.50
N LYS A 59 -2.59 -8.03 15.98
CA LYS A 59 -3.86 -8.68 16.33
C LYS A 59 -3.98 -10.11 15.82
N ILE A 60 -3.53 -10.37 14.60
CA ILE A 60 -3.51 -11.71 14.01
C ILE A 60 -2.59 -12.65 14.82
N ALA A 61 -1.42 -12.15 15.23
CA ALA A 61 -0.48 -12.93 16.03
C ALA A 61 -0.99 -13.20 17.46
N SER A 62 -1.77 -12.29 18.04
CA SER A 62 -2.32 -12.48 19.39
C SER A 62 -3.59 -13.33 19.41
N PHE A 63 -4.31 -13.43 18.30
CA PHE A 63 -5.59 -14.13 18.20
C PHE A 63 -5.54 -15.57 18.72
N ALA A 64 -4.55 -16.36 18.32
CA ALA A 64 -4.46 -17.76 18.73
C ALA A 64 -4.32 -17.93 20.25
N GLY A 65 -3.62 -17.02 20.93
CA GLY A 65 -3.50 -17.01 22.38
C GLY A 65 -4.78 -16.52 23.04
N GLU A 66 -5.30 -15.36 22.61
CA GLU A 66 -6.53 -14.75 23.14
C GLU A 66 -7.74 -15.70 22.99
N ALA A 67 -7.85 -16.40 21.86
CA ALA A 67 -8.91 -17.36 21.60
C ALA A 67 -8.83 -18.59 22.53
N LYS A 68 -7.63 -19.13 22.74
CA LYS A 68 -7.42 -20.25 23.68
C LYS A 68 -7.75 -19.86 25.11
N GLU A 69 -7.33 -18.68 25.55
CA GLU A 69 -7.65 -18.16 26.88
C GLU A 69 -9.16 -17.95 27.06
N ALA A 70 -9.85 -17.44 26.03
CA ALA A 70 -11.30 -17.27 26.06
C ALA A 70 -12.02 -18.63 26.13
N ALA A 71 -11.67 -19.58 25.26
CA ALA A 71 -12.28 -20.90 25.24
C ALA A 71 -12.08 -21.65 26.58
N ALA A 72 -10.88 -21.55 27.16
CA ALA A 72 -10.59 -22.15 28.47
C ALA A 72 -11.44 -21.56 29.61
N LYS A 73 -11.72 -20.25 29.59
CA LYS A 73 -12.61 -19.61 30.58
C LYS A 73 -14.04 -20.10 30.47
N ASP A 74 -14.49 -20.41 29.26
CA ASP A 74 -15.83 -20.89 28.97
C ASP A 74 -15.95 -22.43 29.09
N GLY A 75 -14.84 -23.14 29.37
CA GLY A 75 -14.81 -24.60 29.38
C GLY A 75 -15.06 -25.23 28.00
N THR A 76 -14.72 -24.51 26.94
CA THR A 76 -14.91 -24.91 25.54
C THR A 76 -13.58 -25.02 24.80
N GLU A 77 -13.63 -25.56 23.58
CA GLU A 77 -12.49 -25.56 22.65
C GLU A 77 -12.61 -24.44 21.62
N VAL A 78 -11.48 -24.01 21.05
CA VAL A 78 -11.47 -23.03 19.96
C VAL A 78 -12.00 -23.70 18.68
N PRO A 79 -13.10 -23.21 18.08
CA PRO A 79 -13.60 -23.78 16.83
C PRO A 79 -12.60 -23.64 15.69
N GLU A 80 -12.47 -24.68 14.87
CA GLU A 80 -11.58 -24.69 13.69
C GLU A 80 -11.89 -23.53 12.72
N PHE A 81 -13.17 -23.14 12.63
CA PHE A 81 -13.59 -21.97 11.85
C PHE A 81 -12.83 -20.69 12.26
N LEU A 82 -12.64 -20.45 13.56
CA LEU A 82 -11.96 -19.23 14.04
C LEU A 82 -10.48 -19.25 13.69
N THR A 83 -9.84 -20.41 13.78
CA THR A 83 -8.44 -20.60 13.35
C THR A 83 -8.32 -20.33 11.85
N THR A 84 -9.16 -20.98 11.04
CA THR A 84 -9.19 -20.83 9.57
C THR A 84 -9.49 -19.39 9.16
N TRP A 85 -10.41 -18.73 9.84
CA TRP A 85 -10.74 -17.33 9.61
C TRP A 85 -9.55 -16.40 9.85
N ASN A 86 -8.81 -16.60 10.95
CA ASN A 86 -7.62 -15.80 11.26
C ASN A 86 -6.47 -16.08 10.27
N ASP A 87 -6.27 -17.33 9.84
CA ASP A 87 -5.26 -17.71 8.84
C ASP A 87 -5.57 -17.08 7.47
N ASN A 88 -6.82 -17.12 7.03
CA ASN A 88 -7.25 -16.41 5.81
C ASN A 88 -7.00 -14.90 5.92
N TYR A 89 -7.23 -14.33 7.11
CA TYR A 89 -6.95 -12.91 7.37
C TYR A 89 -5.46 -12.59 7.34
N HIS A 90 -4.62 -13.50 7.85
CA HIS A 90 -3.17 -13.43 7.76
C HIS A 90 -2.71 -13.35 6.30
N ASP A 91 -3.21 -14.22 5.43
CA ASP A 91 -2.82 -14.25 4.02
C ASP A 91 -3.22 -12.97 3.28
N LEU A 92 -4.40 -12.43 3.57
CA LEU A 92 -4.82 -11.12 3.06
C LEU A 92 -3.90 -10.00 3.57
N SER A 93 -3.52 -10.03 4.84
CA SER A 93 -2.60 -9.05 5.43
C SER A 93 -1.21 -9.10 4.76
N VAL A 94 -0.68 -10.28 4.48
CA VAL A 94 0.60 -10.45 3.76
C VAL A 94 0.53 -9.87 2.35
N LYS A 95 -0.56 -10.15 1.60
CA LYS A 95 -0.77 -9.58 0.26
C LYS A 95 -0.84 -8.06 0.30
N TYR A 96 -1.57 -7.51 1.27
CA TYR A 96 -1.71 -6.06 1.46
C TYR A 96 -0.36 -5.38 1.74
N ILE A 97 0.46 -5.96 2.64
CA ILE A 97 1.84 -5.50 2.91
C ILE A 97 2.68 -5.51 1.63
N GLY A 98 2.52 -6.54 0.79
CA GLY A 98 3.19 -6.64 -0.51
C GLY A 98 2.85 -5.47 -1.44
N ILE A 99 1.58 -5.07 -1.48
CA ILE A 99 1.11 -3.92 -2.29
C ILE A 99 1.72 -2.61 -1.77
N SER A 100 1.71 -2.38 -0.46
CA SER A 100 2.30 -1.19 0.18
C SER A 100 3.81 -1.05 -0.12
N LYS A 101 4.55 -2.18 -0.11
CA LYS A 101 5.96 -2.19 -0.55
C LYS A 101 6.12 -1.83 -2.03
N GLN A 102 5.22 -2.30 -2.90
CA GLN A 102 5.25 -1.91 -4.31
C GLN A 102 4.95 -0.43 -4.51
N MET A 103 4.05 0.14 -3.70
CA MET A 103 3.77 1.58 -3.71
C MET A 103 5.02 2.39 -3.32
N ASP A 104 5.75 1.99 -2.28
CA ASP A 104 7.03 2.64 -1.91
C ASP A 104 8.01 2.69 -3.08
N LEU A 105 8.17 1.58 -3.80
CA LEU A 105 9.07 1.50 -4.94
C LEU A 105 8.67 2.48 -6.05
N LYS A 106 7.37 2.62 -6.31
CA LYS A 106 6.84 3.56 -7.31
C LYS A 106 7.00 5.02 -6.87
N ILE A 107 6.75 5.33 -5.60
CA ILE A 107 6.98 6.66 -5.00
C ILE A 107 8.47 7.03 -5.05
N LYS A 108 9.36 6.07 -4.78
CA LYS A 108 10.81 6.25 -4.90
C LYS A 108 11.20 6.54 -6.36
N LYS A 109 10.73 5.73 -7.31
CA LYS A 109 10.99 5.92 -8.74
C LYS A 109 10.54 7.29 -9.24
N LEU A 110 9.38 7.78 -8.77
CA LEU A 110 8.93 9.15 -9.06
C LEU A 110 9.93 10.18 -8.53
N GLY A 111 10.37 10.04 -7.28
CA GLY A 111 11.38 10.94 -6.70
C GLY A 111 12.71 10.94 -7.46
N ASP A 112 13.18 9.75 -7.85
CA ASP A 112 14.41 9.61 -8.63
C ASP A 112 14.25 10.28 -10.00
N TYR A 113 13.13 10.06 -10.69
CA TYR A 113 12.82 10.73 -11.95
C TYR A 113 12.78 12.26 -11.80
N LEU A 114 12.11 12.77 -10.76
CA LEU A 114 12.02 14.21 -10.51
C LEU A 114 13.39 14.84 -10.23
N LYS A 115 14.31 14.12 -9.58
CA LYS A 115 15.68 14.59 -9.31
C LYS A 115 16.58 14.54 -10.55
N THR A 116 16.48 13.48 -11.35
CA THR A 116 17.34 13.32 -12.54
C THR A 116 16.94 14.27 -13.67
N ASN A 117 15.66 14.64 -13.77
CA ASN A 117 15.13 15.45 -14.88
C ASN A 117 14.83 16.90 -14.50
N SER A 118 15.21 17.34 -13.29
CA SER A 118 15.09 18.73 -12.82
C SER A 118 16.21 19.65 -13.30
#